data_AF-A0A2E8Z0T3-F1
#
_entry.id   AF-A0A2E8Z0T3-F1
#
_cell.length_a   1.000
_cell.length_b   1.000
_cell.length_c   1.000
_cell.angle_alpha   90.00
_cell.angle_beta   90.00
_cell.angle_gamma   90.00
#
_symmetry.space_group_name_H-M   'P 1'
#
loop_
_entity.id
_entity.type
_entity.pdbx_description
1 polymer ?
#
loop_
_entity_poly.entity_id
_entity_poly.type
_entity_poly.pdbx_seq_one_letter_code
_entity_poly.pdbx_strand_id
1 'polypeptide(L)'
;MTNPEKGPHDPGTPHEGVQSGRLDQPTVEIVDVTPALAETWLSRNPNNRNLRRPLVEAYARDMTAGRWRLNGETVKFSTTGQLYDGQHRLNAVI
;
A
#
# COMPACT_ATOMS: atom_id res chain seq x y z
N MET A 1 16.97 56.13 3.49
CA MET A 1 15.67 55.43 3.63
C MET A 1 14.85 55.70 2.38
N THR A 2 14.13 54.68 1.91
CA THR A 2 13.12 54.65 0.83
C THR A 2 13.60 54.40 -0.60
N ASN A 3 13.15 53.26 -1.11
CA ASN A 3 13.09 52.80 -2.50
C ASN A 3 11.80 53.36 -3.16
N PRO A 4 11.74 53.48 -4.49
CA PRO A 4 10.54 52.97 -5.19
C PRO A 4 10.90 52.31 -6.55
N GLU A 5 10.55 51.05 -6.77
CA GLU A 5 9.34 50.54 -7.46
C GLU A 5 9.65 50.14 -8.92
N LYS A 6 9.71 48.82 -9.17
CA LYS A 6 9.69 48.23 -10.51
C LYS A 6 8.24 48.18 -11.02
N GLY A 7 8.06 48.57 -12.28
CA GLY A 7 6.77 48.70 -12.97
C GLY A 7 5.99 47.40 -13.22
N PRO A 8 4.82 47.53 -13.86
CA PRO A 8 3.76 46.53 -13.85
C PRO A 8 3.97 45.46 -14.94
N HIS A 9 3.71 44.20 -14.58
CA HIS A 9 3.57 43.09 -15.51
C HIS A 9 2.19 42.46 -15.25
N ASP A 10 1.28 42.59 -16.20
CA ASP A 10 0.02 41.84 -16.31
C ASP A 10 -0.02 41.32 -17.78
N PRO A 11 -0.47 40.09 -18.10
CA PRO A 11 -1.86 39.69 -17.94
C PRO A 11 -2.11 38.24 -17.44
N GLY A 12 -3.20 38.09 -16.70
CA GLY A 12 -4.09 36.94 -16.56
C GLY A 12 -3.67 35.54 -17.04
N THR A 13 -3.72 34.58 -16.11
CA THR A 13 -4.39 33.27 -16.31
C THR A 13 -4.77 32.73 -14.93
N PRO A 14 -6.06 32.48 -14.62
CA PRO A 14 -6.39 31.61 -13.49
C PRO A 14 -5.97 30.20 -13.92
N HIS A 15 -4.95 29.65 -13.28
CA HIS A 15 -4.67 28.22 -13.39
C HIS A 15 -5.78 27.47 -12.65
N GLU A 16 -6.91 27.28 -13.33
CA GLU A 16 -7.94 26.33 -12.95
C GLU A 16 -7.36 24.93 -13.16
N GLY A 17 -6.58 24.50 -12.17
CA GLY A 17 -5.98 23.18 -12.13
C GLY A 17 -7.08 22.14 -11.93
N VAL A 18 -7.50 21.55 -13.05
CA VAL A 18 -8.26 20.29 -13.10
C VAL A 18 -7.58 19.28 -12.17
N GLN A 19 -8.18 19.00 -11.02
CA GLN A 19 -7.77 17.91 -10.12
C GLN A 19 -8.21 16.57 -10.73
N SER A 20 -7.54 16.14 -11.80
CA SER A 20 -7.59 14.75 -12.23
C SER A 20 -6.71 13.93 -11.27
N GLY A 21 -7.32 12.97 -10.59
CA GLY A 21 -6.75 12.25 -9.45
C GLY A 21 -5.36 11.67 -9.68
N ARG A 22 -4.48 11.85 -8.69
CA ARG A 22 -3.17 11.19 -8.57
C ARG A 22 -3.36 9.69 -8.29
N LEU A 23 -3.63 8.88 -9.31
CA LEU A 23 -3.63 7.42 -9.19
C LEU A 23 -2.20 6.83 -9.12
N ASP A 24 -1.16 7.67 -9.12
CA ASP A 24 0.25 7.25 -9.21
C ASP A 24 1.03 7.33 -7.89
N GLN A 25 0.37 7.54 -6.75
CA GLN A 25 1.05 7.55 -5.45
C GLN A 25 0.84 6.25 -4.68
N PRO A 26 1.90 5.66 -4.10
CA PRO A 26 1.73 4.52 -3.21
C PRO A 26 0.94 4.96 -1.97
N THR A 27 -0.16 4.25 -1.69
CA THR A 27 -0.93 4.39 -0.46
C THR A 27 -0.59 3.27 0.52
N VAL A 28 -0.72 3.54 1.81
CA VAL A 28 -0.53 2.56 2.88
C VAL A 28 -1.67 2.68 3.86
N GLU A 29 -2.28 1.55 4.18
CA GLU A 29 -3.36 1.45 5.15
C GLU A 29 -3.14 0.24 6.06
N ILE A 30 -3.56 0.37 7.32
CA ILE A 30 -3.58 -0.74 8.28
C ILE A 30 -4.98 -1.35 8.22
N VAL A 31 -5.06 -2.62 7.82
CA VAL A 31 -6.33 -3.34 7.65
C VAL A 31 -6.28 -4.63 8.46
N ASP A 32 -7.36 -4.91 9.19
CA ASP A 32 -7.56 -6.21 9.82
C ASP A 32 -7.97 -7.25 8.77
N VAL A 33 -7.08 -8.22 8.55
CA VAL A 33 -7.26 -9.22 7.50
C VAL A 33 -7.96 -10.45 8.05
N THR A 34 -9.14 -10.76 7.50
CA THR A 34 -9.86 -12.01 7.79
C THR A 34 -9.42 -13.12 6.83
N PRO A 35 -9.66 -14.42 7.15
CA PRO A 35 -9.32 -15.52 6.26
C PRO A 35 -9.92 -15.37 4.84
N ALA A 36 -11.19 -14.96 4.76
CA ALA A 36 -11.87 -14.72 3.48
C ALA A 36 -11.22 -13.59 2.65
N LEU A 37 -10.76 -12.54 3.32
CA LEU A 37 -10.04 -11.45 2.66
C LEU A 37 -8.65 -11.89 2.20
N ALA A 38 -7.95 -12.68 3.02
CA ALA A 38 -6.65 -13.26 2.69
C ALA A 38 -6.73 -14.17 1.45
N GLU A 39 -7.73 -15.05 1.37
CA GLU A 39 -7.99 -15.88 0.19
C GLU A 39 -8.26 -15.03 -1.07
N THR A 40 -9.07 -13.98 -0.93
CA THR A 40 -9.38 -13.05 -2.02
C THR A 40 -8.13 -12.32 -2.53
N TRP A 41 -7.22 -11.94 -1.64
CA TRP A 41 -5.97 -11.30 -2.02
C TRP A 41 -4.95 -12.29 -2.60
N LEU A 42 -4.90 -13.52 -2.07
CA LEU A 42 -4.07 -14.60 -2.60
C LEU A 42 -4.49 -15.03 -4.00
N SER A 43 -5.79 -14.99 -4.33
CA SER A 43 -6.28 -15.29 -5.69
C SER A 43 -5.77 -14.31 -6.74
N ARG A 44 -5.35 -13.11 -6.33
CA ARG A 44 -4.74 -12.07 -7.18
C ARG A 44 -3.22 -12.15 -7.25
N ASN A 45 -2.61 -13.28 -6.88
CA ASN A 45 -1.16 -13.49 -6.92
C ASN A 45 -0.71 -14.13 -8.24
N PRO A 46 -0.28 -13.36 -9.25
CA PRO A 46 0.16 -13.91 -10.54
C PRO A 46 1.46 -14.72 -10.43
N ASN A 47 2.27 -14.48 -9.39
CA ASN A 47 3.58 -15.09 -9.20
C ASN A 47 3.58 -15.87 -7.88
N ASN A 48 2.81 -16.95 -7.83
CA ASN A 48 2.75 -17.86 -6.70
C ASN A 48 4.11 -18.56 -6.49
N ARG A 49 5.07 -17.83 -5.92
CA ARG A 49 6.38 -18.34 -5.53
C ARG A 49 6.19 -19.49 -4.56
N ASN A 50 7.15 -20.42 -4.56
CA ASN A 50 7.06 -21.58 -3.69
C ASN A 50 7.00 -21.15 -2.22
N LEU A 51 5.91 -21.52 -1.55
CA LEU A 51 5.68 -21.18 -0.15
C LEU A 51 6.66 -21.94 0.73
N ARG A 52 7.20 -21.23 1.72
CA ARG A 52 7.99 -21.84 2.78
C ARG A 52 7.06 -22.14 3.93
N ARG A 53 6.46 -23.34 3.94
CA ARG A 53 5.50 -23.73 4.98
C ARG A 53 6.00 -23.50 6.42
N PRO A 54 7.28 -23.79 6.78
CA PRO A 54 7.75 -23.54 8.14
C PRO A 54 7.67 -22.07 8.56
N LEU A 55 7.80 -21.14 7.59
CA LEU A 55 7.68 -19.70 7.85
C LEU A 55 6.22 -19.30 8.05
N VAL A 56 5.32 -19.84 7.22
CA VAL A 56 3.86 -19.63 7.38
C VAL A 56 3.39 -20.13 8.75
N GLU A 57 3.79 -21.34 9.13
CA GLU A 57 3.46 -21.94 10.43
C GLU A 57 4.05 -21.15 11.61
N ALA A 58 5.23 -20.53 11.44
CA ALA A 58 5.78 -19.63 12.45
C ALA A 58 4.93 -18.38 12.63
N TYR A 59 4.52 -17.74 11.53
CA TYR A 59 3.65 -16.57 11.56
C TYR A 59 2.27 -16.88 12.15
N ALA A 60 1.64 -17.98 11.75
CA ALA A 60 0.34 -18.39 12.29
C ALA A 60 0.39 -18.63 13.81
N ARG A 61 1.48 -19.24 14.29
CA ARG A 61 1.73 -19.42 15.73
C ARG A 61 1.87 -18.09 16.46
N ASP A 62 2.59 -17.12 15.89
CA ASP A 62 2.77 -15.80 16.51
C ASP A 62 1.50 -14.97 16.50
N MET A 63 0.69 -15.05 15.44
CA MET A 63 -0.66 -14.46 15.36
C MET A 63 -1.58 -15.04 16.43
N THR A 64 -1.64 -16.37 16.56
CA THR A 64 -2.49 -17.04 17.55
C THR A 64 -2.02 -16.79 18.99
N ALA A 65 -0.70 -16.68 19.21
CA ALA A 65 -0.13 -16.41 20.52
C ALA A 65 -0.20 -14.92 20.94
N GLY A 66 -0.80 -14.03 20.12
CA GLY A 66 -0.86 -12.59 20.39
C GLY A 66 0.52 -11.90 20.36
N ARG A 67 1.53 -12.54 19.77
CA ARG A 67 2.88 -12.00 19.61
C ARG A 67 3.10 -11.31 18.27
N TRP A 68 2.11 -11.39 17.38
CA TRP A 68 2.14 -10.71 16.10
C TRP A 68 2.17 -9.20 16.28
N ARG A 69 3.22 -8.57 15.76
CA ARG A 69 3.41 -7.12 15.83
C ARG A 69 3.30 -6.54 14.43
N LEU A 70 2.61 -5.41 14.34
CA LEU A 70 2.71 -4.56 13.16
C LEU A 70 4.18 -4.16 12.97
N ASN A 71 4.77 -4.63 11.88
CA ASN A 71 6.16 -4.37 11.52
C ASN A 71 6.24 -3.79 10.10
N GLY A 72 7.44 -3.43 9.64
CA GLY A 72 7.65 -2.84 8.32
C GLY A 72 7.41 -3.79 7.12
N GLU A 73 7.04 -5.05 7.38
CA GLU A 73 6.71 -6.00 6.32
C GLU A 73 5.22 -5.84 5.95
N THR A 74 4.97 -5.28 4.78
CA THR A 74 3.62 -4.97 4.29
C THR A 74 3.13 -6.01 3.29
N VAL A 75 1.81 -6.06 3.10
CA VAL A 75 1.19 -6.70 1.94
C VAL A 75 1.18 -5.67 0.81
N LYS A 76 1.79 -5.99 -0.32
CA LYS A 76 1.97 -5.03 -1.43
C LYS A 76 1.12 -5.43 -2.62
N PHE A 77 0.38 -4.46 -3.12
CA PHE A 77 -0.38 -4.59 -4.34
C PHE A 77 0.20 -3.68 -5.43
N SER A 78 0.14 -4.16 -6.67
CA SER A 78 0.34 -3.35 -7.87
C SER A 78 -0.76 -2.29 -8.00
N THR A 79 -0.52 -1.25 -8.80
CA THR A 79 -1.56 -0.29 -9.20
C THR A 79 -2.74 -0.95 -9.92
N THR A 80 -2.52 -2.14 -10.48
CA THR A 80 -3.54 -3.00 -11.11
C THR A 80 -4.25 -3.95 -10.12
N GLY A 81 -3.91 -3.91 -8.83
CA GLY A 81 -4.50 -4.75 -7.77
C GLY A 81 -3.92 -6.16 -7.65
N GLN A 82 -2.82 -6.47 -8.36
CA GLN A 82 -2.11 -7.74 -8.25
C GLN A 82 -1.29 -7.82 -6.97
N LEU A 83 -1.30 -8.96 -6.29
CA LEU A 83 -0.49 -9.20 -5.10
C LEU A 83 0.98 -9.42 -5.52
N TYR A 84 1.88 -8.58 -5.02
CA TYR A 84 3.32 -8.70 -5.25
C TYR A 84 4.08 -9.24 -4.04
N ASP A 85 3.58 -8.96 -2.84
CA ASP A 85 4.25 -9.31 -1.58
C ASP A 85 3.22 -9.55 -0.47
N GLY A 86 3.59 -10.38 0.51
CA GLY A 86 2.71 -10.74 1.63
C GLY A 86 2.08 -12.13 1.54
N GLN A 87 2.44 -12.95 0.54
CA GLN A 87 1.92 -14.31 0.35
C GLN A 87 2.01 -15.17 1.62
N HIS A 88 3.16 -15.20 2.30
CA HIS A 88 3.34 -15.97 3.55
C HIS A 88 2.50 -15.46 4.71
N ARG A 89 2.27 -14.14 4.77
CA ARG A 89 1.45 -13.50 5.82
C ARG A 89 -0.02 -13.85 5.62
N LEU A 90 -0.50 -13.75 4.39
CA LEU A 90 -1.88 -14.10 4.05
C LEU A 90 -2.14 -15.60 4.24
N ASN A 91 -1.18 -16.46 3.89
CA ASN A 91 -1.29 -17.89 4.14
C ASN A 91 -1.25 -18.26 5.64
N ALA A 92 -0.79 -17.36 6.51
CA ALA A 92 -0.77 -17.62 7.96
C ALA A 92 -2.11 -17.28 8.64
N VAL A 93 -3.01 -16.59 7.92
CA VAL A 93 -4.35 -16.21 8.40
C VAL A 93 -5.40 -17.27 8.05
N ILE A 94 -5.15 -18.10 7.03
CA ILE A 94 -6.05 -19.17 6.55
C ILE A 94 -5.82 -20.51 7.27
#